data_AF-A0A2T7KFS6-F1
#
_entry.id   AF-A0A2T7KFS6-F1
#
_cell.length_a   1.000
_cell.length_b   1.000
_cell.length_c   1.000
_cell.angle_alpha   90.00
_cell.angle_beta   90.00
_cell.angle_gamma   90.00
#
_symmetry.space_group_name_H-M   'P 1'
#
loop_
_entity.id
_entity.type
_entity.pdbx_description
1 polymer ?
#
loop_
_entity_poly.entity_id
_entity_poly.type
_entity_poly.pdbx_seq_one_letter_code
_entity_poly.pdbx_strand_id
1 'polypeptide(L)'
;MARRITHPSLLPAVPVQEIPRRPLSLGVHVQRIQIDDLVVTDHRLVLAHARTAARQDPETAALLGYGPTTPLTLQASAALLAALHTTDELSDMGMRIARQTTRTTAATQHRGPVTLELSDAPEQEGR
;
A
#
# COMPACT_ATOMS: atom_id res chain seq x y z
N MET A 1 52.11 21.68 53.97
CA MET A 1 51.54 22.66 53.03
C MET A 1 51.09 21.94 51.77
N ALA A 2 49.85 22.17 51.37
CA ALA A 2 49.11 21.42 50.35
C ALA A 2 49.55 21.73 48.92
N ARG A 3 49.45 20.74 48.02
CA ARG A 3 49.17 20.96 46.59
C ARG A 3 48.28 19.83 46.08
N ARG A 4 46.97 20.13 46.03
CA ARG A 4 45.94 19.35 45.35
C ARG A 4 46.21 19.42 43.85
N ILE A 5 46.45 18.29 43.21
CA ILE A 5 46.40 18.17 41.75
C ILE A 5 44.93 17.87 41.42
N THR A 6 44.17 18.94 41.14
CA THR A 6 42.79 18.85 40.65
C THR A 6 42.86 18.49 39.17
N HIS A 7 42.64 17.21 38.84
CA HIS A 7 42.38 16.81 37.45
C HIS A 7 41.00 17.30 37.03
N PRO A 8 40.85 17.97 35.87
CA PRO A 8 39.55 18.42 35.41
C PRO A 8 38.78 17.26 34.74
N SER A 9 37.48 17.21 35.03
CA SER A 9 36.44 16.50 34.27
C SER A 9 36.28 15.00 34.52
N LEU A 10 35.85 14.64 35.74
CA LEU A 10 35.01 13.45 35.94
C LEU A 10 33.57 13.84 35.54
N LEU A 11 33.19 13.57 34.29
CA LEU A 11 31.78 13.55 33.91
C LEU A 11 31.07 12.47 34.73
N PRO A 12 29.82 12.69 35.20
CA PRO A 12 29.09 11.69 35.96
C PRO A 12 28.95 10.41 35.13
N ALA A 13 29.30 9.26 35.73
CA ALA A 13 29.00 7.96 35.15
C ALA A 13 27.48 7.85 34.99
N VAL A 14 27.01 7.88 33.73
CA VAL A 14 25.62 7.62 33.39
C VAL A 14 25.35 6.15 33.72
N PRO A 15 24.28 5.81 34.46
CA PRO A 15 24.00 4.42 34.77
C PRO A 15 23.78 3.66 33.45
N VAL A 16 24.49 2.53 33.29
CA VAL A 16 24.25 1.58 32.21
C VAL A 16 22.83 1.06 32.38
N GLN A 17 21.92 1.58 31.58
CA GLN A 17 20.55 1.12 31.56
C GLN A 17 20.57 -0.24 30.84
N GLU A 18 20.40 -1.33 31.60
CA GLU A 18 20.21 -2.66 31.03
C GLU A 18 18.91 -2.67 30.23
N ILE A 19 19.02 -2.41 28.93
CA ILE A 19 17.90 -2.55 28.01
C ILE A 19 17.62 -4.06 27.93
N PRO A 20 16.43 -4.55 28.35
CA PRO A 20 16.11 -5.95 28.21
C PRO A 20 16.18 -6.33 26.73
N ARG A 21 17.08 -7.26 26.39
CA ARG A 21 17.28 -7.82 25.05
C ARG A 21 16.05 -8.63 24.65
N ARG A 22 14.95 -7.94 24.33
CA ARG A 22 13.81 -8.57 23.65
C ARG A 22 14.26 -8.94 22.24
N PRO A 23 13.94 -10.15 21.75
CA PRO A 23 14.22 -10.49 20.36
C PRO A 23 13.58 -9.44 19.46
N LEU A 24 14.35 -8.92 18.51
CA LEU A 24 13.86 -7.96 17.53
C LEU A 24 12.74 -8.64 16.73
N SER A 25 11.51 -8.18 16.90
CA SER A 25 10.37 -8.69 16.12
C SER A 25 10.43 -8.09 14.71
N LEU A 26 10.93 -8.87 13.76
CA LEU A 26 10.97 -8.52 12.34
C LEU A 26 9.60 -8.80 11.71
N GLY A 27 8.70 -7.82 11.74
CA GLY A 27 7.41 -7.91 11.07
C GLY A 27 7.51 -7.50 9.60
N VAL A 28 7.47 -8.46 8.67
CA VAL A 28 7.38 -8.16 7.23
C VAL A 28 5.92 -7.92 6.86
N HIS A 29 5.61 -6.75 6.33
CA HIS A 29 4.28 -6.45 5.80
C HIS A 29 4.24 -6.78 4.32
N VAL A 30 3.19 -7.48 3.90
CA VAL A 30 3.00 -7.92 2.52
C VAL A 30 1.67 -7.36 2.02
N GLN A 31 1.68 -6.80 0.81
CA GLN A 31 0.49 -6.35 0.10
C GLN A 31 0.20 -7.34 -1.04
N ARG A 32 -1.03 -7.83 -1.08
CA ARG A 32 -1.55 -8.65 -2.18
C ARG A 32 -2.47 -7.78 -3.03
N ILE A 33 -2.14 -7.67 -4.32
CA ILE A 33 -2.90 -6.89 -5.31
C ILE A 33 -3.46 -7.90 -6.32
N GLN A 34 -4.77 -7.86 -6.53
CA GLN A 34 -5.44 -8.60 -7.59
C GLN A 34 -5.72 -7.65 -8.77
N ILE A 35 -5.37 -8.10 -9.97
CA ILE A 35 -5.55 -7.37 -11.22
C ILE A 35 -6.35 -8.27 -12.15
N ASP A 36 -7.55 -7.83 -12.49
CA ASP A 36 -8.43 -8.54 -13.42
C ASP A 36 -8.45 -7.80 -14.77
N ASP A 37 -8.03 -8.50 -15.82
CA ASP A 37 -8.11 -8.02 -17.19
C ASP A 37 -9.51 -8.33 -17.74
N LEU A 38 -10.28 -7.28 -18.01
CA LEU A 38 -11.65 -7.37 -18.49
C LEU A 38 -11.71 -7.23 -20.01
N VAL A 39 -12.55 -8.05 -20.66
CA VAL A 39 -12.88 -7.96 -22.08
C VAL A 39 -14.36 -7.70 -22.23
N VAL A 40 -14.70 -6.73 -23.09
CA VAL A 40 -16.09 -6.45 -23.48
C VAL A 40 -16.56 -7.51 -24.47
N THR A 41 -17.62 -8.23 -24.13
CA THR A 41 -18.28 -9.22 -25.00
C THR A 41 -19.46 -8.61 -25.74
N ASP A 42 -20.21 -7.71 -25.09
CA ASP A 42 -21.31 -6.95 -25.71
C ASP A 42 -21.18 -5.45 -25.41
N HIS A 43 -20.70 -4.70 -26.40
CA HIS A 43 -20.52 -3.26 -26.29
C HIS A 43 -21.83 -2.48 -26.14
N ARG A 44 -22.94 -2.96 -26.68
CA ARG A 44 -24.24 -2.25 -26.62
C ARG A 44 -24.79 -2.34 -25.21
N LEU A 45 -24.68 -3.51 -24.61
CA LEU A 45 -25.08 -3.76 -23.23
C LEU A 45 -24.26 -2.90 -22.27
N VAL A 46 -22.94 -2.92 -22.40
CA VAL A 46 -22.02 -2.08 -21.60
C VAL A 46 -22.39 -0.60 -21.70
N LEU A 47 -22.61 -0.07 -22.91
CA LEU A 47 -22.98 1.34 -23.08
C LEU A 47 -24.34 1.68 -22.46
N ALA A 48 -25.32 0.77 -22.54
CA ALA A 48 -26.64 0.97 -21.97
C ALA A 48 -26.59 1.00 -20.42
N HIS A 49 -25.88 0.05 -19.81
CA HIS A 49 -25.68 0.01 -18.37
C HIS A 49 -24.85 1.19 -17.88
N ALA A 50 -23.76 1.53 -18.57
CA ALA A 50 -22.90 2.66 -18.19
C ALA A 50 -23.64 4.00 -18.25
N ARG A 51 -24.56 4.21 -19.21
CA ARG A 51 -25.42 5.40 -19.22
C ARG A 51 -26.37 5.47 -18.03
N THR A 52 -26.85 4.32 -17.57
CA THR A 52 -27.70 4.25 -16.39
C THR A 52 -26.89 4.51 -15.12
N ALA A 53 -25.72 3.89 -15.00
CA ALA A 53 -24.78 4.10 -13.91
C ALA A 53 -24.32 5.57 -13.84
N ALA A 54 -23.99 6.20 -14.97
CA ALA A 54 -23.57 7.60 -15.02
C ALA A 54 -24.66 8.59 -14.60
N ARG A 55 -25.94 8.21 -14.65
CA ARG A 55 -27.04 9.01 -14.10
C ARG A 55 -27.20 8.81 -12.60
N GLN A 56 -26.85 7.63 -12.09
CA GLN A 56 -26.91 7.29 -10.67
C GLN A 56 -25.72 7.86 -9.90
N ASP A 57 -24.53 7.82 -10.51
CA ASP A 57 -23.30 8.37 -9.98
C ASP A 57 -22.59 9.25 -11.02
N PRO A 58 -22.98 10.54 -11.10
CA PRO A 58 -22.36 11.47 -12.03
C PRO A 58 -20.95 11.87 -11.60
N GLU A 59 -20.60 11.77 -10.32
CA GLU A 59 -19.26 12.15 -9.82
C GLU A 59 -18.20 11.16 -10.31
N THR A 60 -18.45 9.86 -10.16
CA THR A 60 -17.55 8.82 -10.66
C THR A 60 -17.47 8.84 -12.19
N ALA A 61 -18.59 9.10 -12.87
CA ALA A 61 -18.61 9.23 -14.32
C ALA A 61 -17.78 10.44 -14.80
N ALA A 62 -17.82 11.57 -14.08
CA ALA A 62 -17.04 12.76 -14.41
C ALA A 62 -15.53 12.52 -14.28
N LEU A 63 -15.08 11.73 -13.29
CA LEU A 63 -13.66 11.32 -13.16
C LEU A 63 -13.16 10.55 -14.39
N LEU A 64 -14.06 9.86 -15.09
CA LEU A 64 -13.77 9.11 -16.32
C LEU A 64 -14.02 9.91 -17.60
N GLY A 65 -14.26 11.23 -17.46
CA GLY A 65 -14.42 12.16 -18.58
C GLY A 65 -15.83 12.24 -19.17
N TYR A 66 -16.84 11.67 -18.49
CA TYR A 66 -18.24 11.89 -18.87
C TYR A 66 -18.69 13.31 -18.51
N GLY A 67 -19.43 13.95 -19.41
CA GLY A 67 -20.03 15.25 -19.14
C GLY A 67 -21.24 15.52 -20.03
N PRO A 68 -21.93 16.65 -19.82
CA PRO A 68 -23.13 17.00 -20.56
C PRO A 68 -22.91 17.05 -22.08
N THR A 69 -21.70 17.40 -22.50
CA THR A 69 -21.30 17.56 -23.90
C THR A 69 -20.38 16.45 -24.40
N THR A 70 -19.94 15.56 -23.51
CA THR A 70 -18.94 14.53 -23.82
C THR A 70 -19.54 13.16 -23.54
N PRO A 71 -19.89 12.37 -24.58
CA PRO A 71 -20.44 11.04 -24.38
C PRO A 71 -19.37 10.11 -23.80
N LEU A 72 -19.80 9.13 -22.99
CA LEU A 72 -18.93 8.06 -22.53
C LEU A 72 -18.43 7.24 -23.73
N THR A 73 -17.10 7.12 -23.83
CA THR A 73 -16.46 6.15 -24.73
C THR A 73 -16.68 4.74 -24.19
N LEU A 74 -16.56 3.71 -25.05
CA LEU A 74 -16.70 2.32 -24.59
C LEU A 74 -15.71 1.97 -23.47
N GLN A 75 -14.47 2.44 -23.59
CA GLN A 75 -13.45 2.22 -22.56
C GLN A 75 -13.83 2.89 -21.24
N ALA A 76 -14.30 4.16 -21.29
CA ALA A 76 -14.76 4.86 -20.09
C ALA A 76 -16.02 4.22 -19.50
N SER A 77 -16.93 3.71 -20.34
CA SER A 77 -18.10 2.94 -19.89
C SER A 77 -17.70 1.65 -19.17
N ALA A 78 -16.78 0.87 -19.74
CA ALA A 78 -16.28 -0.34 -19.10
C ALA A 78 -15.57 -0.03 -17.77
N ALA A 79 -14.76 1.04 -17.74
CA ALA A 79 -14.09 1.49 -16.52
C ALA A 79 -15.09 1.95 -15.45
N LEU A 80 -16.15 2.66 -15.83
CA LEU A 80 -17.20 3.12 -14.92
C LEU A 80 -17.93 1.92 -14.29
N LEU A 81 -18.31 0.94 -15.10
CA LEU A 81 -18.96 -0.27 -14.59
C LEU A 81 -18.02 -1.06 -13.67
N ALA A 82 -16.75 -1.21 -14.05
CA ALA A 82 -15.75 -1.88 -13.22
C ALA A 82 -15.47 -1.15 -11.89
N ALA A 83 -15.67 0.17 -11.82
CA ALA A 83 -15.52 0.94 -10.59
C ALA A 83 -16.72 0.81 -9.64
N LEU A 84 -17.93 0.59 -10.19
CA LEU A 84 -19.18 0.62 -9.44
C LEU A 84 -19.75 -0.76 -9.11
N HIS A 85 -19.30 -1.79 -9.81
CA HIS A 85 -19.87 -3.13 -9.72
C HIS A 85 -18.82 -4.19 -9.42
N THR A 86 -19.30 -5.30 -8.86
CA THR A 86 -18.46 -6.48 -8.59
C THR A 86 -18.22 -7.26 -9.87
N THR A 87 -17.12 -8.03 -9.91
CA THR A 87 -16.73 -8.75 -11.12
C THR A 87 -17.78 -9.76 -11.61
N ASP A 88 -18.58 -10.32 -10.71
CA ASP A 88 -19.69 -11.21 -11.05
C ASP A 88 -20.78 -10.45 -11.83
N GLU A 89 -21.17 -9.26 -11.36
CA GLU A 89 -22.18 -8.41 -12.02
C GLU A 89 -21.72 -7.91 -13.40
N LEU A 90 -20.41 -7.73 -13.60
CA LEU A 90 -19.84 -7.31 -14.89
C LEU A 90 -20.14 -8.33 -16.01
N SER A 91 -20.35 -9.60 -15.65
CA SER A 91 -20.70 -10.66 -16.61
C SER A 91 -22.06 -10.42 -17.26
N ASP A 92 -23.06 -10.08 -16.45
CA ASP A 92 -24.41 -9.77 -16.91
C ASP A 92 -24.48 -8.45 -17.71
N MET A 93 -23.50 -7.57 -17.50
CA MET A 93 -23.39 -6.29 -18.21
C MET A 93 -22.60 -6.37 -19.52
N GLY A 94 -22.19 -7.55 -19.96
CA GLY A 94 -21.53 -7.76 -21.25
C GLY A 94 -20.01 -7.59 -21.19
N MET A 95 -19.40 -7.86 -20.04
CA MET A 95 -17.96 -7.98 -19.89
C MET A 95 -17.60 -9.34 -19.32
N ARG A 96 -16.33 -9.75 -19.41
CA ARG A 96 -15.85 -10.96 -18.73
C ARG A 96 -14.39 -10.81 -18.35
N ILE A 97 -13.99 -11.52 -17.30
CA ILE A 97 -12.57 -11.67 -16.98
C ILE A 97 -11.91 -12.51 -18.08
N ALA A 98 -10.90 -11.95 -18.73
CA ALA A 98 -10.05 -12.67 -19.66
C ALA A 98 -8.84 -13.26 -18.95
N ARG A 99 -8.31 -12.56 -17.95
CA ARG A 99 -7.16 -13.00 -17.16
C ARG A 99 -7.22 -12.40 -15.77
N GLN A 100 -6.80 -13.19 -14.79
CA GLN A 100 -6.61 -12.72 -13.43
C GLN A 100 -5.14 -12.88 -13.05
N THR A 101 -4.55 -11.81 -12.52
CA THR A 101 -3.16 -11.79 -12.07
C THR A 101 -3.13 -11.35 -10.61
N THR A 102 -2.56 -12.20 -9.75
CA THR A 102 -2.26 -11.83 -8.37
C THR A 102 -0.79 -11.43 -8.27
N ARG A 103 -0.52 -10.21 -7.78
CA ARG A 103 0.83 -9.75 -7.46
C ARG A 103 0.95 -9.59 -5.94
N THR A 104 1.93 -10.27 -5.36
CA THR A 104 2.28 -10.15 -3.94
C THR A 104 3.58 -9.37 -3.84
N THR A 105 3.57 -8.24 -3.14
CA THR A 105 4.76 -7.40 -2.94
C THR A 105 4.98 -7.14 -1.45
N ALA A 106 6.22 -6.91 -1.04
CA ALA A 106 6.46 -6.29 0.26
C ALA A 106 5.73 -4.94 0.29
N ALA A 107 4.94 -4.71 1.34
CA ALA A 107 4.21 -3.47 1.48
C ALA A 107 5.24 -2.35 1.71
N THR A 108 5.40 -1.46 0.73
CA THR A 108 6.08 -0.18 0.93
C THR A 108 5.14 0.71 1.74
N GLN A 109 4.88 0.35 2.99
CA GLN A 109 4.32 1.32 3.91
C GLN A 109 5.36 2.43 4.06
N HIS A 110 4.95 3.67 3.84
CA HIS A 110 5.69 4.90 4.18
C HIS A 110 5.90 5.00 5.69
N ARG A 111 6.54 4.00 6.31
CA ARG A 111 7.06 4.10 7.66
C ARG A 111 8.55 4.36 7.53
N GLY A 112 9.04 5.36 8.26
CA GLY A 112 10.45 5.75 8.23
C GLY A 112 11.37 4.53 8.38
N PRO A 113 12.56 4.56 7.77
CA PRO A 113 13.47 3.42 7.75
C PRO A 113 13.68 2.87 9.17
N VAL A 114 13.47 1.58 9.35
CA VAL A 114 13.81 0.90 10.60
C VAL A 114 15.33 0.71 10.60
N THR A 115 16.05 1.57 11.30
CA THR A 115 17.49 1.43 11.51
C THR A 115 17.73 0.23 12.43
N LEU A 116 18.32 -0.82 11.90
CA LEU A 116 18.80 -1.96 12.68
C LEU A 116 20.24 -1.67 13.08
N GLU A 117 20.48 -1.35 14.36
CA GLU A 117 21.83 -1.24 14.89
C GLU A 117 22.37 -2.64 15.21
N LEU A 118 23.44 -3.02 14.50
CA LEU A 118 24.20 -4.22 14.78
C LEU A 118 25.01 -3.98 16.06
N SER A 119 24.52 -4.47 17.20
CA SER A 119 25.33 -4.50 18.42
C SER A 119 26.33 -5.64 18.31
N ASP A 120 27.52 -5.33 17.78
CA ASP A 120 28.68 -6.20 17.86
C ASP A 120 29.23 -6.11 19.29
N ALA A 121 28.79 -7.02 20.15
CA ALA A 121 29.38 -7.19 21.47
C ALA A 121 30.48 -8.24 21.33
N PRO A 122 31.77 -7.90 21.52
CA PRO A 122 32.79 -8.93 21.59
C PRO A 122 32.50 -9.81 22.79
N GLU A 123 32.33 -11.11 22.53
CA GLU A 123 32.37 -12.14 23.56
C GLU A 123 33.75 -12.07 24.22
N GLN A 124 33.86 -11.40 25.37
CA GLN A 124 35.01 -11.61 26.24
C GLN A 124 34.85 -12.95 26.93
N GLU A 125 35.31 -13.94 26.20
CA GLU A 125 35.69 -15.27 26.65
C GLU A 125 36.61 -15.16 27.88
N GLY A 126 36.27 -15.90 28.92
CA GLY A 126 36.81 -15.70 30.25
C GLY A 126 38.30 -16.02 30.41
N ARG A 127 38.92 -15.32 31.37
CA ARG A 127 39.78 -15.91 32.39
C ARG A 127 40.00 -14.97 33.55
#